data_AF-A0A257ITK7-F1
#
_entry.id   AF-A0A257ITK7-F1
#
_cell.length_a   1.000
_cell.length_b   1.000
_cell.length_c   1.000
_cell.angle_alpha   90.00
_cell.angle_beta   90.00
_cell.angle_gamma   90.00
#
_symmetry.space_group_name_H-M   'P 1'
#
loop_
_entity.id
_entity.type
_entity.pdbx_description
1 polymer ?
#
loop_
_entity_poly.entity_id
_entity_poly.type
_entity_poly.pdbx_seq_one_letter_code
_entity_poly.pdbx_strand_id
1 'polypeptide(L)'
;ALYRSGGVVAGTSAGAAIMSTTMFRDAPSVLGVMKGQLRTGAEVDQGLGFMGPALFVDQHFLKRGRLGRLLPLMVAKDYTLGLGVEEDSAVLMRRGPDGGDTLQLLGGKAVLIDLRDANTRREADAFALQGARLSLLDAGDEIDLPSRQLRPAAFKAKGQRLDPAAPGYKPYYELAPFYVDFLGDGTLATAMGQLLDAQYTELRGLAFDPRPQAGDALAALGFEFRLYRGPGSHGWYSDARGGEDYTVQDLRLDV
;
A
#
# COMPACT_ATOMS: atom_id res chain seq x y z
N ALA A 1 5.23 23.87 18.18
CA ALA A 1 4.50 24.19 19.42
C ALA A 1 3.04 23.73 19.31
N LEU A 2 2.27 24.22 18.34
CA LEU A 2 0.85 23.88 18.12
C LEU A 2 0.51 22.39 18.13
N TYR A 3 1.22 21.56 17.36
CA TYR A 3 1.00 20.11 17.35
C TYR A 3 1.19 19.47 18.72
N ARG A 4 2.30 19.83 19.39
CA ARG A 4 2.64 19.31 20.72
C ARG A 4 1.67 19.77 21.82
N SER A 5 0.91 20.84 21.58
CA SER A 5 -0.15 21.31 22.47
C SER A 5 -1.56 20.78 22.09
N GLY A 6 -1.65 19.74 21.25
CA GLY A 6 -2.94 19.12 20.87
C GLY A 6 -3.61 19.70 19.63
N GLY A 7 -2.93 20.61 18.91
CA GLY A 7 -3.42 21.12 17.63
C GLY A 7 -3.33 20.08 16.51
N VAL A 8 -4.28 20.13 15.57
CA VAL A 8 -4.29 19.26 14.39
C VAL A 8 -3.32 19.81 13.34
N VAL A 9 -2.52 18.91 12.76
CA VAL A 9 -1.69 19.18 11.58
C VAL A 9 -2.24 18.36 10.42
N ALA A 10 -2.47 19.01 9.28
CA ALA A 10 -2.96 18.36 8.07
C ALA A 10 -2.11 18.81 6.87
N GLY A 11 -1.97 17.93 5.89
CA GLY A 11 -1.22 18.18 4.67
C GLY A 11 -1.69 17.29 3.54
N THR A 12 -1.70 17.84 2.32
CA THR A 12 -2.07 17.13 1.09
C THR A 12 -0.89 17.07 0.14
N SER A 13 -0.77 15.99 -0.65
CA SER A 13 0.32 15.75 -1.59
C SER A 13 1.70 15.91 -0.91
N ALA A 14 2.50 16.92 -1.25
CA ALA A 14 3.77 17.20 -0.56
C ALA A 14 3.60 17.31 0.97
N GLY A 15 2.50 17.91 1.45
CA GLY A 15 2.18 18.00 2.87
C GLY A 15 1.90 16.64 3.54
N ALA A 16 1.47 15.63 2.78
CA ALA A 16 1.35 14.26 3.29
C ALA A 16 2.72 13.55 3.30
N ALA A 17 3.56 13.79 2.29
CA ALA A 17 4.90 13.19 2.21
C ALA A 17 5.82 13.61 3.36
N ILE A 18 5.68 14.83 3.88
CA ILE A 18 6.48 15.30 5.02
C ILE A 18 6.01 14.74 6.37
N MET A 19 4.94 13.95 6.43
CA MET A 19 4.36 13.49 7.71
C MET A 19 5.21 12.40 8.38
N SER A 20 5.92 11.58 7.63
CA SER A 20 6.88 10.60 8.15
C SER A 20 8.24 11.23 8.45
N THR A 21 9.12 10.51 9.16
CA THR A 21 10.49 10.99 9.46
C THR A 21 11.39 11.03 8.23
N THR A 22 11.11 10.19 7.24
CA THR A 22 11.71 10.21 5.90
C THR A 22 10.64 10.65 4.90
N MET A 23 11.03 11.35 3.83
CA MET A 23 10.14 11.73 2.74
C MET A 23 10.79 11.52 1.37
N PHE A 24 9.97 11.32 0.35
CA PHE A 24 10.39 11.54 -1.04
C PHE A 24 10.39 13.03 -1.36
N ARG A 25 11.43 13.49 -2.05
CA ARG A 25 11.54 14.88 -2.51
C ARG A 25 10.97 15.05 -3.92
N ASP A 26 11.82 15.04 -4.95
CA ASP A 26 11.47 15.38 -6.34
C ASP A 26 10.84 14.19 -7.07
N ALA A 27 9.56 13.91 -6.78
CA ALA A 27 8.69 12.96 -7.47
C ALA A 27 9.44 11.82 -8.22
N PRO A 28 10.24 10.99 -7.52
CA PRO A 28 11.23 10.14 -8.17
C PRO A 28 10.58 9.12 -9.11
N SER A 29 11.32 8.76 -10.16
CA SER A 29 10.95 7.66 -11.06
C SER A 29 10.69 6.40 -10.24
N VAL A 30 9.47 5.85 -10.34
CA VAL A 30 9.08 4.64 -9.62
C VAL A 30 9.99 3.48 -9.99
N LEU A 31 10.16 3.24 -11.29
CA LEU A 31 11.05 2.18 -11.77
C LEU A 31 12.52 2.50 -11.51
N GLY A 32 12.93 3.78 -11.54
CA GLY A 32 14.27 4.18 -11.14
C GLY A 32 14.58 3.82 -9.69
N VAL A 33 13.63 4.05 -8.79
CA VAL A 33 13.74 3.66 -7.37
C VAL A 33 13.83 2.14 -7.22
N MET A 34 13.03 1.37 -7.96
CA MET A 34 13.12 -0.09 -7.98
C MET A 34 14.46 -0.61 -8.52
N LYS A 35 15.07 0.15 -9.44
CA LYS A 35 16.43 -0.05 -9.95
C LYS A 35 17.54 0.48 -9.01
N GLY A 36 17.18 0.94 -7.80
CA GLY A 36 18.14 1.36 -6.76
C GLY A 36 18.39 2.87 -6.66
N GLN A 37 17.68 3.72 -7.40
CA GLN A 37 17.85 5.18 -7.35
C GLN A 37 17.21 5.80 -6.09
N LEU A 38 17.91 5.75 -4.96
CA LEU A 38 17.45 6.26 -3.66
C LEU A 38 18.52 7.07 -2.91
N ARG A 39 19.05 8.13 -3.52
CA ARG A 39 20.13 8.93 -2.91
C ARG A 39 19.55 9.93 -1.90
N THR A 40 20.19 10.00 -0.74
CA THR A 40 19.82 10.99 0.29
C THR A 40 20.24 12.38 -0.16
N GLY A 41 19.35 13.37 -0.02
CA GLY A 41 19.54 14.72 -0.52
C GLY A 41 19.19 14.91 -2.00
N ALA A 42 18.81 13.84 -2.70
CA ALA A 42 18.22 13.87 -4.03
C ALA A 42 16.80 13.28 -4.00
N GLU A 43 16.63 11.97 -4.23
CA GLU A 43 15.30 11.35 -4.27
C GLU A 43 14.63 11.30 -2.88
N VAL A 44 15.43 11.17 -1.82
CA VAL A 44 14.96 10.97 -0.44
C VAL A 44 15.56 12.02 0.50
N ASP A 45 14.76 12.49 1.46
CA ASP A 45 15.19 13.45 2.46
C ASP A 45 14.46 13.26 3.81
N GLN A 46 14.74 14.13 4.78
CA GLN A 46 14.08 14.17 6.09
C GLN A 46 12.69 14.80 5.97
N GLY A 47 11.68 14.11 6.52
CA GLY A 47 10.36 14.68 6.75
C GLY A 47 10.26 15.33 8.14
N LEU A 48 9.05 15.74 8.52
CA LEU A 48 8.77 16.41 9.79
C LEU A 48 8.35 15.44 10.92
N GLY A 49 8.09 14.16 10.60
CA GLY A 49 7.94 13.10 11.60
C GLY A 49 6.67 13.16 12.47
N PHE A 50 5.60 13.82 12.02
CA PHE A 50 4.32 13.88 12.75
C PHE A 50 3.68 12.50 12.97
N MET A 51 3.89 11.53 12.07
CA MET A 51 3.38 10.16 12.21
C MET A 51 4.30 9.24 13.02
N GLY A 52 5.34 9.78 13.64
CA GLY A 52 6.32 9.02 14.40
C GLY A 52 7.32 8.27 13.51
N PRO A 53 8.26 7.53 14.12
CA PRO A 53 9.40 6.96 13.40
C PRO A 53 9.08 5.64 12.68
N ALA A 54 7.96 4.99 13.00
CA ALA A 54 7.69 3.62 12.54
C ALA A 54 6.87 3.54 11.24
N LEU A 55 6.22 4.63 10.83
CA LEU A 55 5.28 4.64 9.71
C LEU A 55 5.80 5.57 8.60
N PHE A 56 6.07 5.00 7.42
CA PHE A 56 6.41 5.76 6.22
C PHE A 56 5.16 6.09 5.41
N VAL A 57 5.05 7.31 4.88
CA VAL A 57 3.86 7.76 4.16
C VAL A 57 4.20 8.12 2.72
N ASP A 58 3.39 7.62 1.79
CA ASP A 58 3.38 8.08 0.41
C ASP A 58 1.94 8.46 -0.01
N GLN A 59 1.82 9.18 -1.12
CA GLN A 59 0.63 9.92 -1.55
C GLN A 59 0.41 9.74 -3.06
N HIS A 60 -0.77 10.04 -3.61
CA HIS A 60 -1.14 9.70 -5.00
C HIS A 60 -0.83 8.22 -5.33
N PHE A 61 -1.12 7.33 -4.38
CA PHE A 61 -0.43 6.06 -4.26
C PHE A 61 -0.74 5.06 -5.38
N LEU A 62 -2.01 4.67 -5.53
CA LEU A 62 -2.53 3.79 -6.57
C LEU A 62 -2.57 4.49 -7.93
N LYS A 63 -2.92 5.79 -7.97
CA LYS A 63 -2.98 6.59 -9.22
C LYS A 63 -1.65 6.60 -9.98
N ARG A 64 -0.54 6.57 -9.24
CA ARG A 64 0.82 6.70 -9.80
C ARG A 64 1.70 5.48 -9.57
N GLY A 65 1.12 4.33 -9.20
CA GLY A 65 1.88 3.09 -9.03
C GLY A 65 2.96 3.15 -7.95
N ARG A 66 2.79 3.99 -6.93
CA ARG A 66 3.86 4.32 -5.97
C ARG A 66 4.20 3.21 -4.99
N LEU A 67 3.48 2.09 -5.03
CA LEU A 67 3.92 0.84 -4.42
C LEU A 67 5.37 0.51 -4.81
N GLY A 68 5.70 0.65 -6.10
CA GLY A 68 7.03 0.33 -6.61
C GLY A 68 8.16 1.16 -6.00
N ARG A 69 7.90 2.40 -5.55
CA ARG A 69 8.93 3.20 -4.87
C ARG A 69 8.87 3.10 -3.35
N LEU A 70 7.68 2.90 -2.80
CA LEU A 70 7.47 2.77 -1.36
C LEU A 70 8.19 1.53 -0.82
N LEU A 71 8.10 0.38 -1.49
CA LEU A 71 8.72 -0.86 -1.00
C LEU A 71 10.27 -0.77 -0.92
N PRO A 72 11.00 -0.35 -1.97
CA PRO A 72 12.46 -0.17 -1.87
C PRO A 72 12.87 0.85 -0.82
N LEU A 73 12.13 1.94 -0.65
CA LEU A 73 12.44 2.94 0.39
C LEU A 73 12.25 2.35 1.78
N MET A 74 11.14 1.65 2.03
CA MET A 74 10.89 1.03 3.32
C MET A 74 12.02 0.08 3.70
N VAL A 75 12.45 -0.76 2.76
CA VAL A 75 13.58 -1.66 2.95
C VAL A 75 14.89 -0.89 3.20
N ALA A 76 15.19 0.11 2.38
CA ALA A 76 16.44 0.87 2.48
C ALA A 76 16.55 1.76 3.73
N LYS A 77 15.43 2.01 4.42
CA LYS A 77 15.34 2.89 5.59
C LYS A 77 14.75 2.18 6.81
N ASP A 78 14.71 0.85 6.79
CA ASP A 78 14.28 -0.02 7.91
C ASP A 78 12.86 0.27 8.43
N TYR A 79 11.94 0.70 7.57
CA TYR A 79 10.53 0.83 7.93
C TYR A 79 9.82 -0.53 7.83
N THR A 80 9.14 -0.92 8.91
CA THR A 80 8.25 -2.10 8.89
C THR A 80 6.84 -1.75 8.43
N LEU A 81 6.37 -0.51 8.65
CA LEU A 81 5.04 -0.07 8.24
C LEU A 81 5.10 1.06 7.21
N GLY A 82 4.29 0.93 6.17
CA GLY A 82 4.08 1.93 5.14
C GLY A 82 2.60 2.21 4.95
N LEU A 83 2.27 3.43 4.57
CA LEU A 83 0.91 3.87 4.26
C LEU A 83 0.92 4.62 2.92
N GLY A 84 0.28 4.03 1.92
CA GLY A 84 0.00 4.69 0.66
C GLY A 84 -1.38 5.33 0.68
N VAL A 85 -1.45 6.66 0.62
CA VAL A 85 -2.71 7.43 0.58
C VAL A 85 -3.05 7.81 -0.86
N GLU A 86 -4.26 7.49 -1.32
CA GLU A 86 -4.71 7.87 -2.67
C GLU A 86 -5.13 9.35 -2.75
N GLU A 87 -5.27 9.86 -3.98
CA GLU A 87 -6.08 11.04 -4.31
C GLU A 87 -7.48 10.96 -3.67
N ASP A 88 -8.04 12.14 -3.39
CA ASP A 88 -9.34 12.31 -2.74
C ASP A 88 -9.52 11.51 -1.42
N SER A 89 -8.40 11.23 -0.75
CA SER A 89 -8.32 10.47 0.48
C SER A 89 -7.52 11.22 1.54
N ALA A 90 -7.91 11.09 2.80
CA ALA A 90 -7.14 11.57 3.94
C ALA A 90 -7.12 10.51 5.04
N VAL A 91 -6.01 10.35 5.73
CA VAL A 91 -5.91 9.45 6.89
C VAL A 91 -5.78 10.29 8.15
N LEU A 92 -6.76 10.15 9.05
CA LEU A 92 -6.71 10.74 10.37
C LEU A 92 -6.02 9.78 11.33
N MET A 93 -4.84 10.17 11.81
CA MET A 93 -4.16 9.47 12.88
C MET A 93 -4.58 10.04 14.24
N ARG A 94 -5.13 9.20 15.11
CA ARG A 94 -5.38 9.53 16.51
C ARG A 94 -4.35 8.83 17.37
N ARG A 95 -3.64 9.60 18.20
CA ARG A 95 -2.69 9.06 19.17
C ARG A 95 -3.44 8.45 20.35
N GLY A 96 -3.18 7.18 20.64
CA GLY A 96 -3.75 6.51 21.81
C GLY A 96 -2.80 6.54 23.01
N PRO A 97 -3.29 6.29 24.23
CA PRO A 97 -2.41 6.00 25.36
C PRO A 97 -1.54 4.77 25.05
N ASP A 98 -0.30 4.77 25.55
CA ASP A 98 0.64 3.64 25.47
C ASP A 98 0.88 3.08 24.05
N GLY A 99 0.80 3.95 23.04
CA GLY A 99 1.04 3.57 21.64
C GLY A 99 -0.17 2.93 20.93
N GLY A 100 -1.38 3.01 21.50
CA GLY A 100 -2.66 2.59 20.91
C GLY A 100 -3.13 3.47 19.73
N ASP A 101 -2.23 3.76 18.79
CA ASP A 101 -2.51 4.66 17.68
C ASP A 101 -3.51 4.03 16.71
N THR A 102 -4.48 4.84 16.26
CA THR A 102 -5.48 4.42 15.29
C THR A 102 -5.42 5.30 14.05
N LEU A 103 -5.66 4.69 12.89
CA LEU A 103 -5.86 5.38 11.63
C LEU A 103 -7.32 5.26 11.23
N GLN A 104 -7.91 6.34 10.73
CA GLN A 104 -9.22 6.34 10.09
C GLN A 104 -9.10 6.92 8.70
N LEU A 105 -9.61 6.21 7.70
CA LEU A 105 -9.65 6.69 6.32
C LEU A 105 -10.88 7.57 6.10
N LEU A 106 -10.62 8.79 5.65
CA LEU A 106 -11.60 9.81 5.28
C LEU A 106 -11.60 9.93 3.75
N GLY A 107 -12.59 9.33 3.09
CA GLY A 107 -12.70 9.34 1.62
C GLY A 107 -11.74 8.38 0.92
N GLY A 108 -12.01 8.16 -0.38
CA GLY A 108 -11.22 7.36 -1.31
C GLY A 108 -10.66 6.05 -0.75
N LYS A 109 -9.36 5.82 -0.96
CA LYS A 109 -8.67 4.56 -0.64
C LYS A 109 -7.29 4.81 -0.03
N ALA A 110 -6.83 3.84 0.75
CA ALA A 110 -5.44 3.78 1.21
C ALA A 110 -4.98 2.33 1.26
N VAL A 111 -3.67 2.12 1.21
CA VAL A 111 -3.07 0.80 1.38
C VAL A 111 -2.11 0.85 2.54
N LEU A 112 -2.32 -0.04 3.52
CA LEU A 112 -1.32 -0.33 4.56
C LEU A 112 -0.38 -1.42 4.04
N ILE A 113 0.91 -1.19 4.17
CA ILE A 113 1.99 -2.11 3.85
C ILE A 113 2.67 -2.51 5.16
N ASP A 114 2.84 -3.81 5.37
CA ASP A 114 3.52 -4.35 6.55
C ASP A 114 4.59 -5.38 6.13
N LEU A 115 5.83 -5.10 6.49
CA LEU A 115 7.01 -5.88 6.15
C LEU A 115 7.49 -6.80 7.29
N ARG A 116 6.70 -7.01 8.35
CA ARG A 116 7.15 -7.78 9.54
C ARG A 116 7.63 -9.21 9.23
N ASP A 117 7.07 -9.82 8.20
CA ASP A 117 7.40 -11.18 7.75
C ASP A 117 8.14 -11.18 6.40
N ALA A 118 8.46 -9.99 5.87
CA ALA A 118 9.00 -9.88 4.53
C ALA A 118 10.48 -10.24 4.51
N ASN A 119 10.90 -10.94 3.46
CA ASN A 119 12.30 -11.25 3.21
C ASN A 119 12.79 -10.43 2.02
N THR A 120 13.79 -9.59 2.26
CA THR A 120 14.41 -8.78 1.22
C THR A 120 15.49 -9.58 0.53
N ARG A 121 15.40 -9.69 -0.80
CA ARG A 121 16.44 -10.29 -1.64
C ARG A 121 17.02 -9.22 -2.55
N ARG A 122 18.25 -9.43 -2.98
CA ARG A 122 18.80 -8.73 -4.14
C ARG A 122 19.03 -9.76 -5.23
N GLU A 123 18.34 -9.60 -6.33
CA GLU A 123 18.53 -10.43 -7.53
C GLU A 123 19.02 -9.53 -8.65
N ALA A 124 20.17 -9.87 -9.25
CA ALA A 124 20.78 -9.11 -10.36
C ALA A 124 20.89 -7.58 -10.11
N ASP A 125 21.26 -7.18 -8.89
CA ASP A 125 21.34 -5.78 -8.42
C ASP A 125 20.03 -4.99 -8.40
N ALA A 126 18.89 -5.64 -8.66
CA ALA A 126 17.56 -5.08 -8.59
C ALA A 126 16.87 -5.33 -7.24
N PHE A 127 15.83 -4.55 -6.96
CA PHE A 127 14.95 -4.78 -5.81
C PHE A 127 14.15 -6.08 -5.96
N ALA A 128 14.18 -6.93 -4.93
CA ALA A 128 13.31 -8.09 -4.79
C ALA A 128 12.82 -8.21 -3.34
N LEU A 129 11.57 -8.63 -3.17
CA LEU A 129 10.90 -8.70 -1.87
C LEU A 129 9.91 -9.86 -1.86
N GLN A 130 9.92 -10.66 -0.82
CA GLN A 130 8.93 -11.73 -0.65
C GLN A 130 8.14 -11.55 0.63
N GLY A 131 6.83 -11.81 0.57
CA GLY A 131 5.99 -11.94 1.76
C GLY A 131 5.51 -10.62 2.39
N ALA A 132 5.59 -9.49 1.68
CA ALA A 132 4.99 -8.24 2.15
C ALA A 132 3.48 -8.41 2.35
N ARG A 133 2.92 -7.83 3.41
CA ARG A 133 1.47 -7.81 3.66
C ARG A 133 0.87 -6.51 3.16
N LEU A 134 -0.25 -6.62 2.45
CA LEU A 134 -1.03 -5.49 1.96
C LEU A 134 -2.45 -5.55 2.50
N SER A 135 -2.93 -4.43 3.01
CA SER A 135 -4.34 -4.25 3.38
C SER A 135 -4.90 -3.00 2.69
N LEU A 136 -6.02 -3.16 1.98
CA LEU A 136 -6.73 -2.08 1.30
C LEU A 136 -7.81 -1.54 2.23
N LEU A 137 -7.78 -0.24 2.46
CA LEU A 137 -8.81 0.49 3.18
C LEU A 137 -9.67 1.27 2.18
N ASP A 138 -10.94 1.42 2.52
CA ASP A 138 -11.88 2.32 1.85
C ASP A 138 -12.52 3.28 2.87
N ALA A 139 -13.18 4.33 2.40
CA ALA A 139 -13.76 5.40 3.20
C ALA A 139 -14.53 4.87 4.42
N GLY A 140 -14.16 5.38 5.59
CA GLY A 140 -14.73 5.05 6.89
C GLY A 140 -14.07 3.85 7.59
N ASP A 141 -13.11 3.18 6.96
CA ASP A 141 -12.37 2.09 7.59
C ASP A 141 -11.40 2.61 8.66
N GLU A 142 -11.18 1.80 9.68
CA GLU A 142 -10.25 2.08 10.75
C GLU A 142 -9.19 0.98 10.88
N ILE A 143 -7.98 1.35 11.28
CA ILE A 143 -6.92 0.42 11.64
C ILE A 143 -6.42 0.74 13.04
N ASP A 144 -6.32 -0.29 13.87
CA ASP A 144 -5.50 -0.27 15.08
C ASP A 144 -4.05 -0.58 14.70
N LEU A 145 -3.15 0.40 14.78
CA LEU A 145 -1.78 0.26 14.29
C LEU A 145 -0.93 -0.75 15.05
N PRO A 146 -1.09 -0.96 16.37
CA PRO A 146 -0.36 -2.01 17.08
C PRO A 146 -0.79 -3.42 16.69
N SER A 147 -2.08 -3.70 16.58
CA SER A 147 -2.55 -5.05 16.21
C SER A 147 -2.62 -5.27 14.70
N ARG A 148 -2.60 -4.19 13.91
CA ARG A 148 -2.84 -4.13 12.46
C ARG A 148 -4.21 -4.66 12.07
N GLN A 149 -5.15 -4.64 13.00
CA GLN A 149 -6.52 -5.09 12.76
C GLN A 149 -7.31 -3.98 12.09
N LEU A 150 -7.92 -4.31 10.96
CA LEU A 150 -8.80 -3.44 10.21
C LEU A 150 -10.24 -3.65 10.67
N ARG A 151 -10.94 -2.54 10.90
CA ARG A 151 -12.37 -2.48 11.18
C ARG A 151 -13.06 -1.79 10.00
N PRO A 152 -13.88 -2.51 9.21
CA PRO A 152 -14.56 -1.91 8.07
C PRO A 152 -15.59 -0.87 8.54
N ALA A 153 -15.87 0.12 7.69
CA ALA A 153 -16.98 1.03 7.90
C ALA A 153 -18.30 0.27 8.13
N ALA A 154 -19.20 0.84 8.95
CA ALA A 154 -20.43 0.16 9.38
C ALA A 154 -21.33 -0.32 8.23
N PHE A 155 -21.34 0.37 7.09
CA PHE A 155 -22.09 -0.06 5.91
C PHE A 155 -21.46 -1.28 5.23
N LYS A 156 -20.12 -1.37 5.17
CA LYS A 156 -19.40 -2.55 4.67
C LYS A 156 -19.52 -3.74 5.61
N ALA A 157 -19.53 -3.50 6.91
CA ALA A 157 -19.74 -4.56 7.91
C ALA A 157 -21.11 -5.25 7.78
N LYS A 158 -22.12 -4.57 7.21
CA LYS A 158 -23.44 -5.13 6.90
C LYS A 158 -23.51 -5.83 5.54
N GLY A 159 -22.48 -5.63 4.70
CA GLY A 159 -22.34 -6.26 3.40
C GLY A 159 -21.85 -7.70 3.52
N GLN A 160 -21.20 -8.17 2.45
CA GLN A 160 -20.66 -9.52 2.39
C GLN A 160 -19.29 -9.56 3.09
N ARG A 161 -19.13 -10.49 4.03
CA ARG A 161 -17.80 -10.87 4.53
C ARG A 161 -17.18 -11.85 3.54
N LEU A 162 -15.97 -11.55 3.08
CA LEU A 162 -15.17 -12.39 2.21
C LEU A 162 -14.05 -13.02 3.02
N ASP A 163 -14.15 -14.32 3.28
CA ASP A 163 -13.16 -15.08 4.04
C ASP A 163 -12.90 -16.40 3.31
N PRO A 164 -11.84 -16.47 2.48
CA PRO A 164 -11.48 -17.65 1.71
C PRO A 164 -11.29 -18.94 2.54
N ALA A 165 -11.05 -18.82 3.85
CA ALA A 165 -10.91 -19.97 4.75
C ALA A 165 -12.23 -20.38 5.42
N ALA A 166 -13.30 -19.58 5.30
CA ALA A 166 -14.57 -19.84 5.96
C ALA A 166 -15.44 -20.86 5.20
N PRO A 167 -16.16 -21.76 5.92
CA PRO A 167 -17.19 -22.59 5.31
C PRO A 167 -18.26 -21.72 4.64
N GLY A 168 -18.50 -21.95 3.35
CA GLY A 168 -19.50 -21.19 2.58
C GLY A 168 -18.97 -19.95 1.87
N TYR A 169 -17.65 -19.76 1.80
CA TYR A 169 -17.03 -18.82 0.86
C TYR A 169 -17.47 -19.12 -0.58
N LYS A 170 -18.07 -18.12 -1.23
CA LYS A 170 -18.61 -18.19 -2.60
C LYS A 170 -18.02 -17.06 -3.43
N PRO A 171 -16.84 -17.26 -4.04
CA PRO A 171 -16.18 -16.25 -4.84
C PRO A 171 -16.92 -15.95 -6.14
N TYR A 172 -16.86 -14.71 -6.59
CA TYR A 172 -17.39 -14.27 -7.87
C TYR A 172 -16.43 -14.51 -9.05
N TYR A 173 -15.14 -14.24 -8.89
CA TYR A 173 -14.18 -14.26 -10.02
C TYR A 173 -13.60 -15.66 -10.27
N GLU A 174 -13.69 -16.13 -11.51
CA GLU A 174 -13.22 -17.47 -11.91
C GLU A 174 -11.91 -17.45 -12.70
N LEU A 175 -11.69 -16.40 -13.49
CA LEU A 175 -10.53 -16.27 -14.38
C LEU A 175 -9.50 -15.31 -13.77
N ALA A 176 -8.27 -15.79 -13.59
CA ALA A 176 -7.16 -14.97 -13.13
C ALA A 176 -6.67 -14.03 -14.24
N PRO A 177 -6.80 -12.70 -14.10
CA PRO A 177 -6.15 -11.76 -15.01
C PRO A 177 -4.63 -11.78 -14.86
N PHE A 178 -3.96 -11.32 -15.92
CA PHE A 178 -2.56 -10.95 -15.92
C PHE A 178 -2.44 -9.46 -16.20
N TYR A 179 -1.78 -8.71 -15.32
CA TYR A 179 -1.64 -7.26 -15.50
C TYR A 179 -0.31 -6.94 -16.19
N VAL A 180 -0.39 -6.40 -17.40
CA VAL A 180 0.81 -5.99 -18.16
C VAL A 180 1.48 -4.72 -17.60
N ASP A 181 0.74 -3.95 -16.80
CA ASP A 181 1.24 -2.84 -15.99
C ASP A 181 0.62 -2.91 -14.59
N PHE A 182 1.29 -3.65 -13.70
CA PHE A 182 0.86 -3.84 -12.31
C PHE A 182 0.94 -2.55 -11.48
N LEU A 183 1.75 -1.58 -11.92
CA LEU A 183 1.88 -0.26 -11.31
C LEU A 183 1.00 0.80 -12.01
N GLY A 184 0.10 0.36 -12.89
CA GLY A 184 -0.88 1.22 -13.55
C GLY A 184 -1.93 1.79 -12.60
N ASP A 185 -2.66 2.80 -13.10
CA ASP A 185 -3.70 3.53 -12.37
C ASP A 185 -4.76 2.60 -11.77
N GLY A 186 -4.79 2.50 -10.44
CA GLY A 186 -5.78 1.71 -9.70
C GLY A 186 -5.59 0.20 -9.81
N THR A 187 -4.62 -0.30 -10.58
CA THR A 187 -4.40 -1.73 -10.83
C THR A 187 -4.27 -2.52 -9.54
N LEU A 188 -3.50 -2.02 -8.57
CA LEU A 188 -3.29 -2.70 -7.29
C LEU A 188 -4.60 -2.87 -6.50
N ALA A 189 -5.41 -1.82 -6.38
CA ALA A 189 -6.66 -1.89 -5.62
C ALA A 189 -7.66 -2.86 -6.29
N THR A 190 -7.76 -2.82 -7.61
CA THR A 190 -8.55 -3.76 -8.40
C THR A 190 -8.07 -5.19 -8.18
N ALA A 191 -6.77 -5.45 -8.28
CA ALA A 191 -6.19 -6.78 -8.06
C ALA A 191 -6.46 -7.30 -6.63
N MET A 192 -6.36 -6.44 -5.62
CA MET A 192 -6.64 -6.80 -4.22
C MET A 192 -8.11 -7.16 -3.99
N GLY A 193 -9.05 -6.37 -4.52
CA GLY A 193 -10.48 -6.66 -4.43
C GLY A 193 -10.85 -7.96 -5.16
N GLN A 194 -10.38 -8.10 -6.41
CA GLN A 194 -10.63 -9.29 -7.22
C GLN A 194 -10.08 -10.55 -6.59
N LEU A 195 -8.82 -10.55 -6.14
CA LEU A 195 -8.19 -11.72 -5.53
C LEU A 195 -8.91 -12.19 -4.27
N LEU A 196 -9.44 -11.26 -3.47
CA LEU A 196 -10.19 -11.60 -2.27
C LEU A 196 -11.52 -12.29 -2.56
N ASP A 197 -12.13 -12.00 -3.71
CA ASP A 197 -13.41 -12.55 -4.17
C ASP A 197 -13.24 -13.56 -5.33
N ALA A 198 -12.08 -14.22 -5.38
CA ALA A 198 -11.71 -15.14 -6.47
C ALA A 198 -11.66 -16.62 -6.07
N GLN A 199 -11.86 -17.49 -7.06
CA GLN A 199 -11.59 -18.92 -6.99
C GLN A 199 -10.08 -19.19 -7.01
N TYR A 200 -9.32 -18.46 -7.83
CA TYR A 200 -7.86 -18.56 -7.91
C TYR A 200 -7.17 -17.96 -6.67
N THR A 201 -5.97 -18.42 -6.36
CA THR A 201 -5.24 -18.07 -5.12
C THR A 201 -4.18 -16.99 -5.27
N GLU A 202 -3.85 -16.64 -6.51
CA GLU A 202 -2.85 -15.62 -6.84
C GLU A 202 -3.18 -14.89 -8.14
N LEU A 203 -2.62 -13.68 -8.26
CA LEU A 203 -2.58 -12.84 -9.45
C LEU A 203 -1.13 -12.49 -9.76
N ARG A 204 -0.84 -12.32 -11.03
CA ARG A 204 0.49 -11.90 -11.50
C ARG A 204 0.38 -10.68 -12.39
N GLY A 205 1.43 -9.87 -12.36
CA GLY A 205 1.60 -8.80 -13.33
C GLY A 205 3.04 -8.37 -13.46
N LEU A 206 3.30 -7.52 -14.45
CA LEU A 206 4.62 -6.97 -14.73
C LEU A 206 4.62 -5.46 -14.57
N ALA A 207 5.77 -4.87 -14.29
CA ALA A 207 6.03 -3.46 -14.54
C ALA A 207 7.43 -3.29 -15.14
N PHE A 208 7.51 -2.55 -16.24
CA PHE A 208 8.75 -2.26 -16.94
C PHE A 208 8.63 -0.92 -17.67
N ASP A 209 9.76 -0.33 -18.03
CA ASP A 209 9.76 0.89 -18.84
C ASP A 209 9.83 0.50 -20.32
N PRO A 210 8.76 0.71 -21.11
CA PRO A 210 8.79 0.41 -22.54
C PRO A 210 9.65 1.40 -23.34
N ARG A 211 10.07 2.52 -22.74
CA ARG A 211 10.87 3.58 -23.38
C ARG A 211 11.96 4.08 -22.42
N PRO A 212 12.95 3.21 -22.08
CA PRO A 212 13.98 3.54 -21.12
C PRO A 212 14.82 4.73 -21.57
N GLN A 213 15.37 5.48 -20.62
CA GLN A 213 16.28 6.58 -20.91
C GLN A 213 17.54 6.08 -21.62
N ALA A 214 18.04 6.88 -22.56
CA ALA A 214 19.28 6.57 -23.26
C ALA A 214 20.44 6.42 -22.25
N GLY A 215 21.16 5.30 -22.32
CA GLY A 215 22.26 4.98 -21.42
C GLY A 215 21.85 4.33 -20.09
N ASP A 216 20.56 3.99 -19.88
CA ASP A 216 20.15 3.16 -18.74
C ASP A 216 20.72 1.74 -18.87
N ALA A 217 21.68 1.41 -18.02
CA ALA A 217 22.31 0.09 -17.98
C ALA A 217 21.32 -1.04 -17.62
N LEU A 218 20.19 -0.69 -17.00
CA LEU A 218 19.12 -1.61 -16.60
C LEU A 218 17.87 -1.43 -17.48
N ALA A 219 18.02 -0.92 -18.70
CA ALA A 219 16.91 -0.65 -19.63
C ALA A 219 15.98 -1.86 -19.87
N ALA A 220 16.53 -3.07 -19.93
CA ALA A 220 15.77 -4.30 -20.17
C ALA A 220 15.13 -4.90 -18.89
N LEU A 221 15.41 -4.32 -17.72
CA LEU A 221 14.90 -4.85 -16.46
C LEU A 221 13.41 -4.51 -16.27
N GLY A 222 12.62 -5.55 -16.04
CA GLY A 222 11.24 -5.46 -15.57
C GLY A 222 11.09 -6.17 -14.22
N PHE A 223 9.96 -5.93 -13.56
CA PHE A 223 9.61 -6.50 -12.27
C PHE A 223 8.35 -7.32 -12.40
N GLU A 224 8.34 -8.52 -11.84
CA GLU A 224 7.14 -9.35 -11.71
C GLU A 224 6.54 -9.13 -10.33
N PHE A 225 5.23 -8.91 -10.26
CA PHE A 225 4.48 -8.80 -9.03
C PHE A 225 3.60 -10.02 -8.90
N ARG A 226 3.67 -10.68 -7.75
CA ARG A 226 2.79 -11.80 -7.40
C ARG A 226 1.99 -11.43 -6.16
N LEU A 227 0.70 -11.18 -6.36
CA LEU A 227 -0.25 -10.93 -5.28
C LEU A 227 -0.98 -12.23 -4.95
N TYR A 228 -1.03 -12.65 -3.70
CA TYR A 228 -1.63 -13.93 -3.32
C TYR A 228 -2.30 -13.89 -1.95
N ARG A 229 -3.23 -14.83 -1.72
CA ARG A 229 -3.86 -15.00 -0.41
C ARG A 229 -2.90 -15.68 0.55
N GLY A 230 -2.70 -15.11 1.72
CA GLY A 230 -1.93 -15.70 2.82
C GLY A 230 -2.84 -16.14 3.97
N PRO A 231 -2.26 -16.76 5.02
CA PRO A 231 -2.99 -17.03 6.24
C PRO A 231 -3.58 -15.75 6.83
N GLY A 232 -4.88 -15.76 7.09
CA GLY A 232 -5.62 -14.62 7.62
C GLY A 232 -6.09 -13.60 6.59
N SER A 233 -5.88 -13.81 5.28
CA SER A 233 -6.47 -12.95 4.26
C SER A 233 -8.00 -13.00 4.32
N HIS A 234 -8.64 -11.86 4.53
CA HIS A 234 -10.09 -11.73 4.57
C HIS A 234 -10.49 -10.27 4.29
N GLY A 235 -11.78 -9.99 4.22
CA GLY A 235 -12.27 -8.63 4.07
C GLY A 235 -13.78 -8.54 3.96
N TRP A 236 -14.23 -7.40 3.43
CA TRP A 236 -15.64 -7.05 3.29
C TRP A 236 -15.89 -6.39 1.96
N TYR A 237 -17.05 -6.68 1.39
CA TYR A 237 -17.56 -6.10 0.17
C TYR A 237 -18.94 -5.49 0.41
N SER A 238 -19.21 -4.34 -0.20
CA SER A 238 -20.54 -3.75 -0.26
C SER A 238 -20.72 -2.91 -1.53
N ASP A 239 -21.91 -2.99 -2.11
CA ASP A 239 -22.38 -2.14 -3.21
C ASP A 239 -23.42 -1.10 -2.77
N ALA A 240 -23.65 -0.97 -1.45
CA ALA A 240 -24.76 -0.22 -0.89
C ALA A 240 -24.75 1.30 -1.20
N ARG A 241 -23.62 1.83 -1.66
CA ARG A 241 -23.45 3.23 -2.05
C ARG A 241 -23.40 3.44 -3.57
N GLY A 242 -23.74 2.43 -4.36
CA GLY A 242 -23.80 2.49 -5.83
C GLY A 242 -22.46 2.23 -6.54
N GLY A 243 -21.43 1.79 -5.80
CA GLY A 243 -20.15 1.35 -6.34
C GLY A 243 -19.57 0.22 -5.50
N GLU A 244 -18.55 -0.47 -6.01
CA GLU A 244 -17.91 -1.60 -5.33
C GLU A 244 -16.93 -1.11 -4.26
N ASP A 245 -17.37 -1.15 -3.00
CA ASP A 245 -16.57 -0.77 -1.84
C ASP A 245 -15.93 -2.03 -1.22
N TYR A 246 -14.60 -2.09 -1.20
CA TYR A 246 -13.84 -3.22 -0.63
C TYR A 246 -12.96 -2.78 0.54
N THR A 247 -13.03 -3.55 1.62
CA THR A 247 -11.99 -3.63 2.65
C THR A 247 -11.25 -4.94 2.47
N VAL A 248 -9.92 -4.92 2.35
CA VAL A 248 -9.12 -6.14 2.21
C VAL A 248 -8.03 -6.13 3.26
N GLN A 249 -7.85 -7.23 3.99
CA GLN A 249 -6.81 -7.37 5.00
C GLN A 249 -5.87 -8.54 4.67
N ASP A 250 -4.57 -8.33 4.92
CA ASP A 250 -3.55 -9.37 4.96
C ASP A 250 -3.37 -10.19 3.66
N LEU A 251 -3.53 -9.56 2.48
CA LEU A 251 -3.01 -10.16 1.23
C LEU A 251 -1.48 -10.12 1.22
N ARG A 252 -0.86 -10.97 0.43
CA ARG A 252 0.59 -11.07 0.30
C ARG A 252 1.07 -10.59 -1.05
N LEU A 253 2.25 -9.99 -1.07
CA LEU A 253 2.93 -9.53 -2.26
C LEU A 253 4.38 -10.01 -2.28
N ASP A 254 4.76 -10.59 -3.41
CA ASP A 254 6.16 -10.77 -3.81
C ASP A 254 6.47 -9.85 -5.02
N VAL A 255 7.71 -9.38 -5.11
CA VAL A 255 8.30 -8.56 -6.18
C VAL A 255 9.67 -9.13 -6.55
#